data_AF-A0A928MDN6-F1
#
_entry.id   AF-A0A928MDN6-F1
#
_cell.length_a   1.000
_cell.length_b   1.000
_cell.length_c   1.000
_cell.angle_alpha   90.00
_cell.angle_beta   90.00
_cell.angle_gamma   90.00
#
_symmetry.space_group_name_H-M   'P 1'
#
loop_
_entity.id
_entity.type
_entity.pdbx_description
1 polymer ?
#
loop_
_entity_poly.entity_id
_entity_poly.type
_entity_poly.pdbx_seq_one_letter_code
_entity_poly.pdbx_strand_id
1 'polypeptide(L)'
;MSNPIKREYDKLSLTKDIVERENIIRQFHTTGFFDRNEAIEKILSLQHTDADMAFATVAKQTQCGGVNLYQADNNLIIANIQFQVDILIAKLAKLELEDKENG
;
A
#
# COMPACT_ATOMS: atom_id res chain seq x y z
N MET A 1 -24.00 -13.79 1.43
CA MET A 1 -23.57 -13.18 2.70
C MET A 1 -22.09 -13.46 2.86
N SER A 2 -21.26 -12.44 3.02
CA SER A 2 -19.83 -12.64 3.31
C SER A 2 -19.69 -13.22 4.72
N ASN A 3 -18.70 -14.08 4.94
CA ASN A 3 -18.43 -14.65 6.26
C ASN A 3 -17.89 -13.54 7.19
N PRO A 4 -18.56 -13.20 8.31
CA PRO A 4 -18.13 -12.13 9.21
C PRO A 4 -16.68 -12.31 9.71
N ILE A 5 -16.28 -13.55 10.00
CA ILE A 5 -14.94 -13.87 10.48
C ILE A 5 -13.89 -13.57 9.40
N LYS A 6 -14.19 -13.95 8.15
CA LYS A 6 -13.31 -13.67 7.01
C LYS A 6 -13.16 -12.16 6.80
N ARG A 7 -14.25 -11.41 6.94
CA ARG A 7 -14.27 -9.97 6.76
C ARG A 7 -13.45 -9.21 7.82
N GLU A 8 -13.57 -9.59 9.08
CA GLU A 8 -12.74 -9.04 10.16
C GLU A 8 -11.26 -9.35 9.93
N TYR A 9 -10.94 -10.57 9.49
CA TYR A 9 -9.58 -10.94 9.11
C TYR A 9 -9.04 -10.07 7.97
N ASP A 10 -9.84 -9.85 6.92
CA ASP A 10 -9.46 -9.02 5.78
C ASP A 10 -9.18 -7.57 6.20
N LYS A 11 -10.02 -6.98 7.08
CA LYS A 11 -9.79 -5.64 7.64
C LYS A 11 -8.53 -5.56 8.50
N LEU A 12 -8.28 -6.57 9.34
CA LEU A 12 -7.08 -6.62 10.18
C LEU A 12 -5.82 -6.73 9.32
N SER A 13 -5.84 -7.59 8.30
CA SER A 13 -4.75 -7.74 7.34
C SER A 13 -4.48 -6.43 6.61
N LEU A 14 -5.53 -5.74 6.17
CA LEU A 14 -5.42 -4.45 5.47
C LEU A 14 -4.84 -3.35 6.37
N THR A 15 -5.30 -3.29 7.62
CA THR A 15 -4.80 -2.33 8.63
C THR A 15 -3.32 -2.55 8.92
N LYS A 16 -2.91 -3.81 9.07
CA LYS A 16 -1.51 -4.17 9.26
C LYS A 16 -0.65 -3.70 8.09
N ASP A 17 -1.10 -3.95 6.86
CA ASP A 17 -0.41 -3.57 5.63
C ASP A 17 -0.24 -2.04 5.47
N ILE A 18 -1.22 -1.27 5.95
CA ILE A 18 -1.15 0.20 6.00
C ILE A 18 -0.07 0.64 7.01
N VAL A 19 -0.15 0.15 8.25
CA VAL A 19 0.77 0.55 9.33
C VAL A 19 2.23 0.25 8.98
N GLU A 20 2.50 -0.90 8.36
CA GLU A 20 3.85 -1.27 7.94
C GLU A 20 4.41 -0.30 6.89
N ARG A 21 3.58 0.16 5.95
CA ARG A 21 3.97 1.13 4.90
C ARG A 21 4.13 2.54 5.46
N GLU A 22 3.23 2.97 6.33
CA GLU A 22 3.36 4.24 7.04
C GLU A 22 4.62 4.29 7.90
N ASN A 23 5.01 3.15 8.50
CA ASN A 23 6.26 3.07 9.26
C ASN A 23 7.48 3.30 8.37
N ILE A 24 7.53 2.73 7.16
CA ILE A 24 8.63 2.98 6.21
C ILE A 24 8.72 4.47 5.88
N ILE A 25 7.59 5.11 5.55
CA ILE A 25 7.53 6.54 5.25
C ILE A 25 8.01 7.38 6.44
N ARG A 26 7.49 7.08 7.64
CA ARG A 26 7.84 7.79 8.87
C ARG A 26 9.31 7.64 9.21
N GLN A 27 9.88 6.44 9.09
CA GLN A 27 11.30 6.21 9.37
C GLN A 27 12.19 7.08 8.48
N PHE A 28 11.89 7.15 7.17
CA PHE A 28 12.62 8.02 6.27
C PHE A 28 12.52 9.49 6.66
N HIS A 29 11.33 10.00 6.94
CA HIS A 29 11.15 11.41 7.32
C HIS A 29 11.74 11.79 8.67
N THR A 30 11.74 10.87 9.64
CA THR A 30 12.18 11.15 11.02
C THR A 30 13.68 10.94 11.24
N THR A 31 14.27 9.96 10.56
CA THR A 31 15.67 9.56 10.78
C THR A 31 16.58 9.84 9.59
N GLY A 32 16.03 10.06 8.40
CA GLY A 32 16.77 10.08 7.14
C GLY A 32 17.27 8.69 6.68
N PHE A 33 17.13 7.65 7.51
CA PHE A 33 17.46 6.28 7.14
C PHE A 33 16.37 5.69 6.25
N PHE A 34 16.79 5.03 5.17
CA PHE A 34 15.88 4.40 4.23
C PHE A 34 16.46 3.08 3.72
N ASP A 35 15.89 1.98 4.20
CA ASP A 35 16.14 0.68 3.60
C ASP A 35 15.38 0.58 2.26
N ARG A 36 16.11 0.84 1.18
CA ARG A 36 15.56 0.80 -0.18
C ARG A 36 15.07 -0.59 -0.56
N ASN A 37 15.74 -1.64 -0.11
CA ASN A 37 15.38 -3.00 -0.50
C ASN A 37 14.07 -3.39 0.18
N GLU A 38 13.94 -3.13 1.48
CA GLU A 38 12.69 -3.34 2.22
C GLU A 38 11.53 -2.57 1.58
N ALA A 39 11.75 -1.29 1.24
CA ALA A 39 10.75 -0.43 0.61
C ALA A 39 10.28 -0.97 -0.75
N ILE A 40 11.23 -1.41 -1.59
CA ILE A 40 10.93 -1.98 -2.91
C ILE A 40 10.20 -3.31 -2.78
N GLU A 41 10.65 -4.21 -1.91
CA GLU A 41 9.96 -5.48 -1.63
C GLU A 41 8.53 -5.24 -1.17
N LYS A 42 8.30 -4.22 -0.33
CA LYS A 42 6.95 -3.86 0.13
C LYS A 42 6.04 -3.32 -0.97
N ILE A 43 6.59 -2.56 -1.91
CA ILE A 43 5.86 -2.12 -3.11
C ILE A 43 5.45 -3.34 -3.94
N LEU A 44 6.39 -4.24 -4.19
CA LEU A 44 6.19 -5.43 -5.01
C LEU A 44 5.23 -6.42 -4.36
N SER A 45 5.27 -6.60 -3.04
CA SER A 45 4.43 -7.58 -2.34
C SER A 45 2.94 -7.37 -2.61
N LEU A 46 2.50 -6.11 -2.72
CA LEU A 46 1.10 -5.74 -2.94
C LEU A 46 0.67 -5.94 -4.39
N GLN A 47 1.59 -5.77 -5.34
CA GLN A 47 1.32 -6.03 -6.77
C GLN A 47 1.04 -7.52 -7.03
N HIS A 48 1.60 -8.41 -6.21
CA HIS A 48 1.39 -9.85 -6.37
C HIS A 48 0.05 -10.33 -5.78
N THR A 49 -0.50 -9.60 -4.80
CA THR A 49 -1.72 -10.00 -4.07
C THR A 49 -2.99 -9.32 -4.56
N ASP A 50 -2.88 -8.20 -5.28
CA ASP A 50 -4.03 -7.37 -5.66
C ASP A 50 -3.85 -6.82 -7.08
N ALA A 51 -4.53 -7.44 -8.05
CA ALA A 51 -4.34 -7.15 -9.48
C ALA A 51 -4.73 -5.72 -9.87
N ASP A 52 -5.77 -5.17 -9.25
CA ASP A 52 -6.21 -3.79 -9.47
C ASP A 52 -5.17 -2.79 -8.93
N MET A 53 -4.57 -3.10 -7.79
CA MET A 53 -3.44 -2.35 -7.22
C MET A 53 -2.17 -2.49 -8.05
N ALA A 54 -1.89 -3.67 -8.58
CA ALA A 54 -0.76 -3.91 -9.47
C ALA A 54 -0.86 -2.99 -10.69
N PHE A 55 -2.03 -2.98 -11.33
CA PHE A 55 -2.30 -2.13 -12.48
C PHE A 55 -2.18 -0.63 -12.13
N ALA A 56 -2.81 -0.17 -11.06
CA ALA A 56 -2.75 1.23 -10.64
C ALA A 56 -1.32 1.68 -10.28
N THR A 57 -0.55 0.80 -9.62
CA THR A 57 0.84 1.08 -9.23
C THR A 57 1.75 1.16 -10.46
N VAL A 58 1.64 0.20 -11.39
CA VAL A 58 2.42 0.18 -12.65
C VAL A 58 2.07 1.38 -13.53
N ALA A 59 0.79 1.73 -13.63
CA ALA A 59 0.33 2.91 -14.36
C ALA A 59 0.95 4.20 -13.79
N LYS A 60 0.97 4.35 -12.46
CA LYS A 60 1.57 5.51 -11.80
C LYS A 60 3.10 5.57 -11.94
N GLN A 61 3.78 4.42 -11.82
CA GLN A 61 5.23 4.30 -12.07
C GLN A 61 5.59 4.73 -13.50
N THR A 62 4.80 4.29 -14.48
CA THR A 62 4.97 4.65 -15.89
C THR A 62 4.76 6.16 -16.10
N GLN A 63 3.75 6.75 -15.46
CA GLN A 63 3.50 8.20 -15.53
C GLN A 63 4.61 9.04 -14.87
N CYS A 64 5.27 8.52 -13.83
CA CYS A 64 6.36 9.21 -13.14
C CYS A 64 7.75 9.02 -13.79
N GLY A 65 7.83 8.43 -14.98
CA GLY A 65 9.06 8.37 -15.77
C GLY A 65 10.05 7.27 -15.39
N GLY A 66 9.64 6.28 -14.59
CA GLY A 66 10.52 5.18 -14.18
C GLY A 66 9.79 3.86 -13.99
N VAL A 67 10.15 2.85 -14.80
CA VAL A 67 9.69 1.45 -14.62
C VAL A 67 10.61 0.70 -13.64
N ASN A 68 11.82 1.21 -13.39
CA ASN A 68 12.81 0.54 -12.56
C ASN A 68 12.90 1.15 -11.15
N LEU A 69 12.20 0.53 -10.19
CA LEU A 69 12.25 0.91 -8.77
C LEU A 69 13.67 0.93 -8.20
N TYR A 70 14.58 0.09 -8.70
CA TYR A 70 15.97 0.07 -8.22
C TYR A 70 16.76 1.32 -8.64
N GLN A 71 16.35 2.01 -9.71
CA GLN A 71 16.95 3.26 -10.20
C GLN A 71 16.21 4.52 -9.72
N ALA A 72 15.03 4.38 -9.13
CA ALA A 72 14.24 5.49 -8.60
C ALA A 72 14.95 6.17 -7.42
N ASP A 73 14.86 7.49 -7.27
CA ASP A 73 15.33 8.13 -6.05
C ASP A 73 14.44 7.78 -4.84
N ASN A 74 14.91 8.06 -3.62
CA ASN A 74 14.17 7.74 -2.40
C ASN A 74 12.80 8.42 -2.35
N ASN A 75 12.69 9.65 -2.87
CA ASN A 75 11.44 10.40 -2.86
C ASN A 75 10.39 9.74 -3.76
N LEU A 76 10.80 9.23 -4.92
CA LEU A 76 9.92 8.52 -5.84
C LEU A 76 9.45 7.18 -5.24
N ILE A 77 10.32 6.45 -4.54
CA ILE A 77 9.93 5.22 -3.84
C ILE A 77 8.94 5.53 -2.71
N ILE A 78 9.20 6.57 -1.92
CA ILE A 78 8.30 7.03 -0.85
C ILE A 78 6.95 7.48 -1.40
N ALA A 79 6.93 8.23 -2.50
CA ALA A 79 5.70 8.64 -3.17
C ALA A 79 4.88 7.44 -3.67
N ASN A 80 5.56 6.36 -4.11
CA ASN A 80 4.88 5.13 -4.49
C ASN A 80 4.26 4.42 -3.28
N ILE A 81 5.00 4.30 -2.17
CA ILE A 81 4.47 3.72 -0.92
C ILE A 81 3.28 4.54 -0.42
N GLN A 82 3.36 5.87 -0.43
CA GLN A 82 2.26 6.73 -0.03
C GLN A 82 1.02 6.51 -0.90
N PHE A 83 1.20 6.39 -2.21
CA PHE A 83 0.07 6.08 -3.10
C PHE A 83 -0.58 4.73 -2.79
N GLN A 84 0.22 3.71 -2.46
CA GLN A 84 -0.32 2.42 -2.02
C GLN A 84 -1.09 2.55 -0.71
N VAL A 85 -0.58 3.32 0.26
CA VAL A 85 -1.29 3.62 1.51
C VAL A 85 -2.64 4.27 1.23
N ASP A 86 -2.69 5.28 0.37
CA ASP A 86 -3.94 5.99 0.05
C ASP A 86 -5.02 5.04 -0.52
N ILE A 87 -4.62 4.10 -1.40
CA ILE A 87 -5.56 3.11 -1.93
C ILE A 87 -6.00 2.10 -0.87
N LEU A 88 -5.08 1.63 -0.02
CA LEU A 88 -5.42 0.69 1.04
C LEU A 88 -6.39 1.33 2.06
N ILE A 89 -6.18 2.60 2.41
CA ILE A 89 -7.11 3.36 3.26
C ILE A 89 -8.48 3.47 2.59
N ALA A 90 -8.54 3.78 1.29
CA ALA A 90 -9.81 3.83 0.56
C ALA A 90 -10.53 2.47 0.53
N LYS A 91 -9.79 1.36 0.40
CA LYS A 91 -10.33 0.00 0.49
C LYS A 91 -10.86 -0.31 1.88
N LEU A 92 -10.14 0.08 2.93
CA LEU A 92 -10.58 -0.12 4.32
C LEU A 92 -11.87 0.65 4.59
N ALA A 93 -11.93 1.93 4.19
CA ALA A 93 -13.11 2.76 4.35
C ALA A 93 -14.34 2.17 3.63
N LYS A 94 -14.15 1.58 2.44
CA LYS A 94 -15.22 0.89 1.72
C LYS A 94 -15.74 -0.34 2.50
N LEU A 95 -14.84 -1.15 3.05
CA LEU A 95 -15.23 -2.31 3.87
C LEU A 95 -16.01 -1.90 5.11
N GLU A 96 -15.59 -0.82 5.78
CA GLU A 96 -16.27 -0.26 6.97
C GLU A 96 -17.64 0.35 6.64
N LEU A 97 -17.79 1.01 5.49
CA LEU A 97 -19.08 1.54 5.04
C LEU A 97 -20.07 0.41 4.78
N GLU A 98 -19.64 -0.60 4.05
CA GLU A 98 -20.44 -1.80 3.79
C GLU A 98 -20.74 -2.59 5.08
N ASP A 99 -19.98 -2.44 6.18
CA ASP A 99 -20.35 -3.00 7.48
C ASP A 99 -21.48 -2.21 8.14
N LYS A 100 -21.45 -0.88 8.04
CA LYS A 100 -22.51 0.00 8.57
C LYS A 100 -23.84 -0.16 7.83
N GLU A 101 -23.81 -0.47 6.54
CA GLU A 101 -25.02 -0.67 5.72
C GLU A 101 -25.65 -2.06 5.92
N ASN A 102 -24.90 -3.04 6.43
CA ASN A 102 -25.33 -4.43 6.59
C ASN A 102 -25.48 -4.87 8.06
N GLY A 103 -25.25 -3.97 9.03
CA GLY A 103 -25.44 -4.18 10.47
C GLY A 103 -26.75 -3.58 10.98
#